data_AF-A0AAV1QMG7-F1
#
_entry.id   AF-A0AAV1QMG7-F1
#
_cell.length_a   1.000
_cell.length_b   1.000
_cell.length_c   1.000
_cell.angle_alpha   90.00
_cell.angle_beta   90.00
_cell.angle_gamma   90.00
#
_symmetry.space_group_name_H-M   'P 1'
#
loop_
_entity.id
_entity.type
_entity.pdbx_description
1 polymer ?
#
loop_
_entity_poly.entity_id
_entity_poly.type
_entity_poly.pdbx_seq_one_letter_code
_entity_poly.pdbx_strand_id
1 'polypeptide(L)' 'MRADICVHLNRKVFKEHPAFRLASDGCLRALAMEFQTIHCAPGDLIYHAGESVDSLCFVVSGSLEVIQDDEVVAIL' A
#
# COMPACT_ATOMS: atom_id res chain seq x y z
N MET A 1 -22.04 -1.02 -5.99
CA MET A 1 -22.08 -0.28 -4.70
C MET A 1 -20.89 -0.59 -3.81
N ARG A 2 -20.70 -1.82 -3.26
CA ARG A 2 -19.53 -2.12 -2.39
C ARG A 2 -18.19 -1.87 -3.09
N ALA A 3 -18.04 -2.37 -4.33
CA ALA A 3 -16.82 -2.15 -5.11
C ALA A 3 -16.55 -0.66 -5.39
N ASP A 4 -17.58 0.14 -5.65
CA ASP A 4 -17.41 1.58 -5.90
C ASP A 4 -16.96 2.33 -4.63
N ILE A 5 -17.46 1.92 -3.45
CA ILE A 5 -16.96 2.43 -2.16
C ILE A 5 -15.49 2.04 -1.97
N CYS A 6 -15.13 0.78 -2.21
CA CYS A 6 -13.75 0.32 -2.10
C CYS A 6 -12.81 1.08 -3.06
N VAL A 7 -13.25 1.35 -4.29
CA VAL A 7 -12.48 2.17 -5.24
C VAL A 7 -12.29 3.59 -4.69
N HIS A 8 -13.32 4.17 -4.07
CA HIS A 8 -13.23 5.51 -3.47
C HIS A 8 -12.26 5.56 -2.28
N LEU A 9 -12.27 4.54 -1.41
CA LEU A 9 -11.36 4.43 -0.27
C LEU A 9 -9.90 4.32 -0.75
N ASN A 10 -9.64 3.54 -1.79
CA ASN A 10 -8.30 3.32 -2.35
C ASN A 10 -7.91 4.34 -3.44
N ARG A 11 -8.68 5.43 -3.61
CA ARG A 11 -8.50 6.37 -4.73
C ARG A 11 -7.12 7.01 -4.79
N LYS A 12 -6.45 7.20 -3.65
CA LYS A 12 -5.09 7.75 -3.61
C LYS A 12 -4.13 6.84 -4.38
N VAL A 13 -4.16 5.54 -4.08
CA VAL A 13 -3.34 4.55 -4.79
C VAL A 13 -3.68 4.53 -6.28
N PHE A 14 -4.95 4.37 -6.64
CA PHE A 14 -5.34 4.20 -8.04
C PHE A 14 -5.14 5.44 -8.91
N LYS A 15 -5.18 6.64 -8.33
CA LYS A 15 -5.01 7.89 -9.10
C LYS A 15 -3.59 8.43 -9.08
N GLU A 16 -2.83 8.21 -8.01
CA GLU A 16 -1.51 8.80 -7.84
C GLU A 16 -0.39 7.87 -8.34
N HIS A 17 -0.57 6.55 -8.27
CA HIS A 17 0.43 5.61 -8.78
C HIS A 17 0.31 5.35 -10.29
N PRO A 18 1.41 5.46 -11.05
CA PRO A 18 1.39 5.25 -12.50
C PRO A 18 1.02 3.82 -12.90
N ALA A 19 1.23 2.84 -12.02
CA ALA A 19 0.92 1.43 -12.25
C ALA A 19 -0.56 1.17 -12.59
N PHE A 20 -1.47 2.03 -12.12
CA PHE A 20 -2.92 1.85 -12.30
C PHE A 20 -3.52 2.75 -13.39
N ARG A 21 -2.70 3.60 -14.04
CA ARG A 21 -3.19 4.62 -14.98
C ARG A 21 -4.01 4.06 -16.15
N LEU A 22 -3.66 2.86 -16.62
CA LEU A 22 -4.30 2.21 -17.77
C LEU A 22 -5.26 1.08 -17.35
N ALA A 23 -5.50 0.90 -16.04
CA ALA A 23 -6.43 -0.11 -15.57
C ALA A 23 -7.87 0.30 -15.91
N SER A 24 -8.65 -0.66 -16.43
CA SER A 24 -10.07 -0.45 -16.67
C SER A 24 -10.86 -0.35 -15.36
N ASP A 25 -12.05 0.26 -15.40
CA ASP A 25 -12.93 0.34 -14.22
C ASP A 25 -13.26 -1.03 -13.63
N GLY A 26 -13.41 -2.05 -14.48
CA GLY A 26 -13.62 -3.43 -14.03
C GLY A 26 -12.42 -3.98 -13.27
N CYS A 27 -11.20 -3.71 -13.75
CA CYS A 27 -9.96 -4.10 -13.08
C CYS A 27 -9.80 -3.37 -11.74
N LEU A 28 -10.02 -2.05 -11.71
CA LEU A 28 -9.95 -1.25 -10.48
C LEU A 28 -10.95 -1.72 -9.43
N ARG A 29 -12.18 -2.04 -9.82
CA ARG A 29 -13.18 -2.61 -8.91
C ARG A 29 -12.77 -3.96 -8.34
N ALA A 30 -12.19 -4.83 -9.17
CA ALA A 30 -11.70 -6.13 -8.72
C ALA A 30 -10.54 -5.97 -7.72
N LEU A 31 -9.55 -5.13 -8.06
CA LEU A 31 -8.42 -4.84 -7.16
C LEU A 31 -8.88 -4.20 -5.86
N ALA A 32 -9.78 -3.22 -5.92
CA ALA A 32 -10.25 -2.49 -4.73
C ALA A 32 -10.88 -3.40 -3.68
N MET A 33 -11.46 -4.53 -4.08
CA MET A 33 -12.07 -5.49 -3.16
C MET A 33 -11.03 -6.31 -2.38
N GLU A 34 -9.83 -6.48 -2.93
CA GLU A 34 -8.72 -7.22 -2.31
C GLU A 34 -7.77 -6.33 -1.51
N PHE A 35 -7.80 -5.01 -1.75
CA PHE A 35 -6.97 -4.06 -1.03
C PHE A 35 -7.39 -3.94 0.44
N GLN A 36 -6.39 -3.86 1.31
CA GLN A 36 -6.56 -3.58 2.74
C GLN A 36 -5.87 -2.26 3.08
N THR A 37 -6.53 -1.42 3.87
CA THR A 37 -5.93 -0.20 4.43
C THR A 37 -5.46 -0.50 5.85
N ILE A 38 -4.16 -0.40 6.08
CA ILE A 38 -3.53 -0.64 7.37
C ILE A 38 -3.03 0.69 7.93
N HIS A 39 -3.24 0.90 9.22
CA HIS A 39 -2.73 2.06 9.96
C HIS A 39 -1.69 1.58 10.97
N CYS A 40 -0.51 2.19 10.92
CA CYS A 40 0.61 1.90 11.82
C CYS A 40 0.92 3.14 12.66
N ALA A 41 1.33 2.94 13.91
CA ALA A 41 1.85 3.98 14.78
C ALA A 41 3.35 4.21 14.56
N PRO A 42 3.91 5.37 14.97
CA PRO A 42 5.35 5.58 14.94
C PRO A 42 6.09 4.52 15.77
N GLY A 43 7.08 3.87 15.17
CA GLY A 43 7.86 2.79 15.79
C GLY A 43 7.30 1.39 15.58
N ASP A 44 6.10 1.23 14.99
CA ASP A 44 5.60 -0.08 14.58
C ASP A 44 6.44 -0.64 13.43
N LEU A 45 6.86 -1.91 13.55
CA LEU A 45 7.52 -2.63 12.48
C LEU A 45 6.48 -3.31 11.59
N ILE A 46 6.48 -2.99 10.29
CA ILE A 46 5.59 -3.64 9.33
C ILE A 46 6.15 -4.99 8.89
N TYR A 47 7.47 -5.05 8.66
CA TYR A 47 8.19 -6.26 8.30
C TYR A 47 9.51 -6.37 9.08
N HIS A 48 9.83 -7.58 9.50
CA HIS A 48 11.02 -8.04 10.19
C HIS A 48 12.04 -8.64 9.21
N ALA A 49 13.31 -8.54 9.57
CA ALA A 49 14.37 -9.20 8.82
C ALA A 49 14.16 -10.72 8.79
N GLY A 50 14.13 -11.29 7.59
CA GLY A 50 13.96 -12.73 7.36
C GLY A 50 12.51 -13.23 7.31
N GLU A 51 11.51 -12.35 7.44
CA GLU A 51 10.12 -12.76 7.24
C GLU A 51 9.71 -12.84 5.77
N SER A 52 8.62 -13.57 5.48
CA SER A 52 8.08 -13.67 4.13
C SER A 52 7.36 -12.39 3.74
N VAL A 53 7.69 -11.82 2.58
CA VAL A 53 7.02 -10.64 2.05
C VAL A 53 5.92 -11.09 1.09
N ASP A 54 4.76 -11.43 1.66
CA ASP A 54 3.62 -11.99 0.90
C ASP A 54 2.64 -10.90 0.42
N SER A 55 2.93 -9.62 0.70
CA SER A 55 2.05 -8.50 0.35
C SER A 55 2.84 -7.35 -0.26
N LEU A 56 2.20 -6.64 -1.21
CA LEU A 56 2.71 -5.40 -1.78
C LEU A 56 1.97 -4.22 -1.16
N CYS A 57 2.72 -3.34 -0.51
CA CYS A 57 2.17 -2.17 0.19
C CYS A 57 2.33 -0.88 -0.63
N PHE A 58 1.36 0.02 -0.52
CA PHE A 58 1.42 1.37 -1.08
C PHE A 58 1.34 2.39 0.07
N VAL A 59 2.36 3.23 0.22
CA VAL A 59 2.38 4.28 1.25
C VAL A 59 1.54 5.47 0.77
N VAL A 60 0.40 5.70 1.43
CA VAL A 60 -0.57 6.75 1.04
C VAL A 60 -0.52 7.99 1.94
N SER A 61 0.17 7.90 3.06
CA SER A 61 0.32 8.98 4.06
C SER A 61 1.41 8.61 5.08
N GLY A 62 2.19 9.60 5.51
CA GLY A 62 3.33 9.38 6.42
C GLY A 62 4.60 8.99 5.67
N SER A 63 5.62 8.59 6.41
CA SER A 63 6.87 8.06 5.89
C SER A 63 7.24 6.75 6.58
N LEU A 64 8.01 5.90 5.90
CA LEU A 64 8.55 4.67 6.46
C LEU A 64 10.07 4.64 6.32
N GLU A 65 10.72 4.01 7.28
CA GLU A 65 12.16 3.73 7.24
C GLU A 65 12.37 2.25 6.97
N VAL A 66 13.28 1.94 6.05
CA VAL A 66 13.77 0.57 5.84
C VAL A 66 15.11 0.47 6.55
N ILE A 67 15.19 -0.43 7.53
CA ILE A 67 16.37 -0.60 8.38
C ILE A 67 17.00 -1.96 8.09
N GLN A 68 18.31 -1.96 7.86
CA GLN A 68 19.12 -3.17 7.69
C GLN A 68 20.42 -3.00 8.48
N ASP A 69 20.78 -4.01 9.29
CA ASP A 69 22.00 -3.99 10.11
C ASP A 69 22.13 -2.73 10.99
N ASP A 70 21.02 -2.34 11.63
CA ASP A 70 20.87 -1.12 12.47
C ASP A 70 21.08 0.22 11.72
N GLU A 71 21.13 0.21 10.40
CA GLU A 71 21.28 1.40 9.55
C GLU A 71 20.05 1.64 8.67
N VAL A 72 19.68 2.91 8.46
CA VAL A 72 18.58 3.29 7.57
C VAL A 72 19.06 3.26 6.12
N VAL A 73 18.52 2.32 5.34
CA VAL A 73 18.90 2.14 3.92
C VAL A 73 17.95 2.84 2.95
N ALA A 74 16.71 3.13 3.37
CA ALA A 74 15.75 3.89 2.57
C ALA A 74 14.72 4.62 3.44
N ILE A 75 14.17 5.70 2.90
CA ILE A 75 13.00 6.40 3.42
C ILE A 75 11.96 6.42 2.30
N LEU A 76 10.75 5.97 2.60
CA LEU A 76 9.61 5.89 1.68
C LEU A 76 8.53 6.91 2.03
#